data_AF-A0A8S3ATR0-F1
#
_entry.id   AF-A0A8S3ATR0-F1
#
_cell.length_a   1.000
_cell.length_b   1.000
_cell.length_c   1.000
_cell.angle_alpha   90.00
_cell.angle_beta   90.00
_cell.angle_gamma   90.00
#
_symmetry.space_group_name_H-M   'P 1'
#
loop_
_entity.id
_entity.type
_entity.pdbx_description
1 polymer ?
#
loop_
_entity_poly.entity_id
_entity_poly.type
_entity_poly.pdbx_seq_one_letter_code
_entity_poly.pdbx_strand_id
1 'polypeptide(L)' 'VESVDERHRHRYEVNPLYIDAFEQAGLKFVGRSDDNERMEILELESKF' A
#
# COMPACT_ATOMS: atom_id res chain seq x y z
N VAL A 1 -3.16 17.17 6.60
CA VAL A 1 -4.08 16.72 5.54
C VAL A 1 -4.74 15.48 6.09
N GLU A 2 -6.07 15.45 6.20
CA GLU A 2 -6.80 14.30 6.77
C GLU A 2 -7.02 13.19 5.73
N SER A 3 -7.20 13.54 4.46
CA SER A 3 -7.30 12.62 3.32
C SER A 3 -6.81 13.29 2.03
N VAL A 4 -6.54 12.50 0.99
CA VAL A 4 -6.11 12.98 -0.33
C VAL A 4 -6.88 12.21 -1.43
N ASP A 5 -7.23 12.92 -2.49
CA ASP A 5 -7.89 12.34 -3.68
C ASP A 5 -6.91 12.30 -4.85
N GLU A 6 -6.67 11.11 -5.39
CA GLU A 6 -5.77 10.89 -6.53
C GLU A 6 -6.47 10.12 -7.67
N ARG A 7 -6.02 10.32 -8.91
CA ARG A 7 -6.63 9.68 -10.09
C ARG A 7 -5.90 8.39 -10.45
N HIS A 8 -6.57 7.26 -10.28
CA HIS A 8 -6.01 5.94 -10.58
C HIS A 8 -6.45 5.46 -11.98
N ARG A 9 -5.55 4.75 -12.68
CA ARG A 9 -5.84 4.13 -13.98
C ARG A 9 -5.14 2.78 -14.11
N HIS A 10 -5.44 1.89 -13.18
CA HIS A 10 -5.01 0.50 -13.18
C HIS A 10 -6.21 -0.43 -13.20
N ARG A 11 -5.94 -1.74 -13.31
CA ARG A 11 -6.96 -2.79 -13.31
C ARG A 11 -6.80 -3.77 -12.16
N TYR A 12 -5.57 -3.93 -11.67
CA TYR A 12 -5.23 -4.95 -10.68
C TYR A 12 -4.87 -4.29 -9.37
N GLU A 13 -5.26 -4.95 -8.29
CA GLU A 13 -4.94 -4.55 -6.92
C GLU A 13 -3.93 -5.53 -6.30
N VAL A 14 -3.30 -5.10 -5.22
CA VAL A 14 -2.45 -5.98 -4.40
C VAL A 14 -3.30 -7.08 -3.78
N ASN A 15 -2.84 -8.33 -3.86
CA ASN A 15 -3.52 -9.46 -3.22
C ASN A 15 -3.28 -9.45 -1.70
N PRO A 16 -4.34 -9.38 -0.86
CA PRO A 16 -4.18 -9.31 0.59
C PRO A 16 -3.39 -10.48 1.20
N LEU A 17 -3.41 -11.66 0.59
CA LEU A 17 -2.69 -12.85 1.06
C LEU A 17 -1.16 -12.67 1.10
N TYR A 18 -0.63 -11.68 0.38
CA TYR A 18 0.82 -11.44 0.29
C TYR A 18 1.28 -10.23 1.09
N ILE A 19 0.38 -9.49 1.75
CA ILE A 19 0.73 -8.28 2.51
C ILE A 19 1.78 -8.60 3.58
N ASP A 20 1.51 -9.62 4.41
CA ASP A 20 2.43 -10.02 5.48
C ASP A 20 3.81 -10.42 4.94
N ALA A 21 3.85 -11.08 3.78
CA ALA A 21 5.11 -11.49 3.15
C ALA A 21 5.91 -10.28 2.64
N PHE A 22 5.24 -9.27 2.09
CA PHE A 22 5.88 -8.02 1.68
C PHE A 22 6.39 -7.23 2.90
N GLU A 23 5.61 -7.18 3.98
CA GLU A 23 6.00 -6.48 5.21
C GLU A 23 7.22 -7.13 5.88
N GLN A 24 7.25 -8.47 5.93
CA GLN A 24 8.43 -9.21 6.42
C GLN A 24 9.68 -9.00 5.55
N ALA A 25 9.49 -8.74 4.25
CA ALA A 25 10.59 -8.41 3.34
C ALA A 25 11.07 -6.95 3.46
N GLY A 26 10.42 -6.13 4.28
CA GLY A 26 10.80 -4.74 4.58
C GLY A 26 10.02 -3.68 3.80
N LEU A 27 9.00 -4.06 3.03
CA LEU A 27 8.06 -3.09 2.46
C LEU A 27 7.08 -2.62 3.55
N LYS A 28 6.61 -1.38 3.48
CA LYS A 28 5.58 -0.85 4.38
C LYS A 28 4.45 -0.27 3.56
N PHE A 29 3.23 -0.72 3.82
CA PHE A 29 2.03 -0.12 3.22
C PHE A 29 1.59 1.09 4.02
N VAL A 30 1.91 2.28 3.52
CA VAL A 30 1.73 3.57 4.20
C VAL A 30 0.50 4.35 3.73
N GLY A 31 -0.11 3.93 2.63
CA GLY A 31 -1.38 4.48 2.14
C GLY A 31 -2.38 3.37 1.88
N ARG A 32 -3.61 3.56 2.35
CA ARG A 32 -4.73 2.63 2.20
C ARG A 32 -5.96 3.38 1.71
N SER A 33 -6.86 2.67 1.04
CA SER A 33 -8.19 3.19 0.71
C SER A 33 -9.01 3.47 1.98
N ASP A 34 -10.08 4.25 1.85
CA ASP A 34 -10.95 4.65 2.97
C ASP A 34 -11.57 3.44 3.71
N ASP A 35 -11.76 2.32 3.01
CA ASP A 35 -12.26 1.05 3.55
C ASP A 35 -11.15 0.13 4.11
N ASN A 36 -9.86 0.54 4.04
CA ASN A 36 -8.67 -0.23 4.37
C ASN A 36 -8.50 -1.56 3.59
N GLU A 37 -9.27 -1.81 2.53
CA GLU A 37 -9.17 -3.06 1.76
C GLU A 37 -8.02 -3.02 0.76
N ARG A 38 -7.70 -1.84 0.21
CA ARG A 38 -6.69 -1.68 -0.84
C ARG A 38 -5.46 -0.98 -0.32
N MET A 39 -4.32 -1.48 -0.77
CA MET A 39 -3.02 -0.92 -0.50
C MET A 39 -2.63 0.02 -1.63
N GLU A 40 -2.74 1.32 -1.40
CA GLU A 40 -2.60 2.36 -2.43
C GLU A 40 -1.15 2.86 -2.55
N ILE A 41 -0.43 2.95 -1.42
CA ILE A 41 0.94 3.46 -1.38
C ILE A 41 1.80 2.55 -0.50
N LEU A 42 2.98 2.21 -1.00
CA LEU A 42 4.01 1.47 -0.27
C LEU A 42 5.35 2.18 -0.34
N GLU A 43 6.16 1.97 0.69
CA GLU A 43 7.55 2.40 0.75
C GLU A 43 8.45 1.22 1.12
N LEU A 44 9.72 1.28 0.71
CA LEU A 44 10.75 0.37 1.22
C LEU A 44 11.48 1.10 2.34
N GLU A 45 11.60 0.47 3.50
CA GLU A 45 12.35 1.06 4.60
C GLU A 45 13.81 1.30 4.19
N SER A 46 14.27 2.55 4.27
CA SER A 46 15.66 2.89 3.96
C SER A 46 16.60 2.18 4.93
N LYS A 47 17.50 1.36 4.39
CA LYS A 47 18.56 0.67 5.16
C LYS A 47 19.90 1.44 5.16
N PHE A 48 19.89 2.72 4.81
CA PHE A 48 21.08 3.57 4.72
C PHE A 48 21.08 4.64 5.79
#